data_AF-A0A7Z9GVL8-F1
#
_entry.id   AF-A0A7Z9GVL8-F1
#
_cell.length_a   1.000
_cell.length_b   1.000
_cell.length_c   1.000
_cell.angle_alpha   90.00
_cell.angle_beta   90.00
_cell.angle_gamma   90.00
#
_symmetry.space_group_name_H-M   'P 1'
#
loop_
_entity.id
_entity.type
_entity.pdbx_description
1 polymer ?
#
loop_
_entity_poly.entity_id
_entity_poly.type
_entity_poly.pdbx_seq_one_letter_code
_entity_poly.pdbx_strand_id
1 'polypeptide(L)'
;MKETKKLKLEAKLARKADKLARKEARKAGRRSVVTRQLLDLPATIELLEKTIEELKSGSISLGQGDDRMDLKPAAHVRVKLRGKATHKNESVSINLSWPVTTS
;
A
#
# COMPACT_ATOMS: atom_id res chain seq x y z
N MET A 1 4.79 43.89 15.67
CA MET A 1 3.76 42.85 15.38
C MET A 1 3.89 42.14 14.01
N LYS A 2 4.73 42.59 13.05
CA LYS A 2 4.85 41.95 11.72
C LYS A 2 5.80 40.73 11.69
N GLU A 3 6.85 40.72 12.52
CA GLU A 3 7.83 39.61 12.57
C GLU A 3 7.26 38.29 13.08
N THR A 4 6.39 38.33 14.09
CA THR A 4 5.77 37.11 14.66
C THR A 4 4.84 36.41 13.66
N LYS A 5 4.25 37.15 12.71
CA LYS A 5 3.44 36.57 11.62
C LYS A 5 4.32 35.87 10.59
N LYS A 6 5.51 36.40 10.29
CA LYS A 6 6.47 35.81 9.35
C LYS A 6 7.08 34.52 9.90
N LEU A 7 7.53 34.55 11.16
CA LEU A 7 8.04 33.37 11.88
C LEU A 7 7.00 32.24 11.99
N LYS A 8 5.71 32.57 12.23
CA LYS A 8 4.63 31.57 12.26
C LYS A 8 4.36 30.95 10.88
N LEU A 9 4.59 31.68 9.81
CA LEU A 9 4.37 31.22 8.43
C LEU A 9 5.49 30.26 8.00
N GLU A 10 6.73 30.61 8.30
CA GLU A 10 7.92 29.78 8.05
C GLU A 10 7.86 28.47 8.85
N ALA A 11 7.49 28.51 10.13
CA ALA A 11 7.30 27.30 10.94
C ALA A 11 6.19 26.37 10.40
N LYS A 12 5.10 26.95 9.84
CA LYS A 12 4.03 26.16 9.20
C LYS A 12 4.50 25.51 7.89
N LEU A 13 5.30 26.21 7.09
CA LEU A 13 5.87 25.68 5.85
C LEU A 13 6.87 24.55 6.14
N ALA A 14 7.76 24.73 7.11
CA ALA A 14 8.69 23.69 7.54
C ALA A 14 7.97 22.42 8.03
N ARG A 15 6.91 22.55 8.83
CA ARG A 15 6.09 21.40 9.27
C ARG A 15 5.38 20.70 8.10
N LYS A 16 4.94 21.44 7.08
CA LYS A 16 4.34 20.84 5.87
C LYS A 16 5.40 20.08 5.05
N ALA A 17 6.58 20.65 4.90
CA ALA A 17 7.70 20.02 4.19
C ALA A 17 8.16 18.74 4.90
N ASP A 18 8.36 18.76 6.22
CA ASP A 18 8.69 17.58 7.02
C ASP A 18 7.59 16.50 6.92
N LYS A 19 6.31 16.89 6.95
CA LYS A 19 5.20 15.94 6.77
C LYS A 19 5.21 15.29 5.39
N LEU A 20 5.54 16.04 4.33
CA LEU A 20 5.70 15.52 2.97
C LEU A 20 6.89 14.57 2.88
N ALA A 21 8.06 14.99 3.36
CA ALA A 21 9.28 14.19 3.38
C ALA A 21 9.08 12.85 4.12
N ARG A 22 8.44 12.87 5.31
CA ARG A 22 8.10 11.64 6.04
C ARG A 22 7.13 10.74 5.28
N LYS A 23 6.22 11.31 4.50
CA LYS A 23 5.25 10.55 3.70
C LYS A 23 5.90 9.93 2.47
N GLU A 24 6.85 10.63 1.85
CA GLU A 24 7.64 10.11 0.73
C GLU A 24 8.64 9.06 1.17
N ALA A 25 9.36 9.27 2.27
CA ALA A 25 10.25 8.26 2.84
C ALA A 25 9.50 6.96 3.18
N ARG A 26 8.28 7.06 3.72
CA ARG A 26 7.40 5.89 3.98
C ARG A 26 6.92 5.19 2.71
N LYS A 27 6.79 5.90 1.59
CA LYS A 27 6.43 5.30 0.29
C LYS A 27 7.65 4.67 -0.38
N ALA A 28 8.80 5.35 -0.36
CA ALA A 28 10.04 4.84 -0.92
C ALA A 28 10.48 3.53 -0.23
N GLY A 29 10.29 3.43 1.08
CA GLY A 29 10.59 2.21 1.85
C GLY A 29 9.52 1.12 1.77
N ARG A 30 8.48 1.23 0.95
CA ARG A 30 7.39 0.25 0.88
C ARG A 30 6.91 0.02 -0.55
N ARG A 31 7.03 -1.22 -1.02
CA ARG A 31 6.32 -1.66 -2.23
C ARG A 31 4.90 -2.03 -1.86
N SER A 32 3.97 -1.74 -2.76
CA SER A 32 2.59 -2.18 -2.62
C SER A 32 1.98 -2.55 -3.95
N VAL A 33 1.20 -3.62 -3.96
CA VAL A 33 0.40 -4.02 -5.13
C VAL A 33 -1.07 -3.98 -4.77
N VAL A 34 -1.90 -3.48 -5.69
CA VAL A 34 -3.34 -3.33 -5.52
C VAL A 34 -4.06 -4.03 -6.65
N THR A 35 -4.79 -5.10 -6.33
CA THR A 35 -5.73 -5.74 -7.26
C THR A 35 -7.13 -5.25 -6.96
N ARG A 36 -7.87 -4.86 -8.01
CA ARG A 36 -9.27 -4.45 -7.92
C ARG A 36 -10.11 -5.36 -8.79
N GLN A 37 -11.14 -5.97 -8.21
CA GLN A 37 -12.11 -6.79 -8.93
C GLN A 37 -13.53 -6.33 -8.58
N LEU A 38 -14.48 -6.60 -9.48
CA LEU A 38 -15.90 -6.52 -9.14
C LEU A 38 -16.18 -7.53 -8.01
N LEU A 39 -17.17 -7.24 -7.16
CA LEU A 39 -17.48 -8.11 -6.03
C LEU A 39 -18.01 -9.45 -6.56
N ASP A 40 -17.11 -10.42 -6.65
CA ASP A 40 -17.39 -11.83 -6.85
C ASP A 40 -16.73 -12.57 -5.69
N LEU A 41 -17.54 -12.97 -4.71
CA LEU A 41 -17.09 -13.56 -3.45
C LEU A 41 -16.24 -14.82 -3.66
N PRO A 42 -16.68 -15.82 -4.47
CA PRO A 42 -15.87 -16.97 -4.85
C PRO A 42 -14.49 -16.59 -5.40
N ALA A 43 -14.43 -15.74 -6.43
CA ALA A 43 -13.17 -15.33 -7.05
C ALA A 43 -12.27 -14.55 -6.09
N THR A 44 -12.86 -13.75 -5.20
CA THR A 44 -12.12 -13.00 -4.17
C THR A 44 -11.49 -13.92 -3.13
N ILE A 45 -12.20 -14.97 -2.72
CA ILE A 45 -11.70 -15.97 -1.76
C ILE A 45 -10.55 -16.75 -2.38
N GLU A 46 -10.72 -17.25 -3.61
CA GLU A 46 -9.67 -17.97 -4.33
C GLU A 46 -8.41 -17.11 -4.50
N LEU A 47 -8.57 -15.83 -4.84
CA LEU A 47 -7.47 -14.88 -4.93
C LEU A 47 -6.75 -14.72 -3.59
N LEU A 48 -7.49 -14.67 -2.48
CA LEU A 48 -6.91 -14.57 -1.13
C LEU A 48 -6.16 -15.83 -0.72
N GLU A 49 -6.71 -17.01 -0.98
CA GLU A 49 -6.06 -18.28 -0.68
C GLU A 49 -4.75 -18.42 -1.44
N LYS A 50 -4.77 -18.12 -2.75
CA LYS A 50 -3.57 -18.08 -3.59
C LYS A 50 -2.53 -17.08 -3.05
N THR A 51 -2.98 -15.88 -2.66
CA THR A 51 -2.11 -14.86 -2.06
C THR A 51 -1.43 -15.37 -0.78
N ILE A 52 -2.17 -16.09 0.06
CA ILE A 52 -1.65 -16.65 1.32
C ILE A 52 -0.64 -17.77 1.04
N GLU A 53 -0.88 -18.61 0.05
CA GLU A 53 0.04 -19.69 -0.33
C GLU A 53 1.34 -19.12 -0.93
N GLU A 54 1.23 -18.12 -1.79
CA GLU A 54 2.35 -17.35 -2.33
C GLU A 54 3.18 -16.64 -1.25
N LEU A 55 2.51 -16.11 -0.23
CA LEU A 55 3.18 -15.54 0.95
C LEU A 55 3.97 -16.59 1.74
N LYS A 56 3.44 -17.81 1.87
CA LYS A 56 4.14 -18.92 2.55
C LYS A 56 5.33 -19.43 1.74
N SER A 57 5.23 -19.46 0.41
CA SER A 57 6.31 -19.90 -0.48
C SER A 57 7.40 -18.83 -0.68
N GLY A 58 7.14 -17.58 -0.27
CA GLY A 58 8.10 -16.48 -0.37
C GLY A 58 8.14 -15.82 -1.75
N SER A 59 7.15 -16.06 -2.62
CA SER A 59 7.04 -15.43 -3.94
C SER A 59 5.59 -15.05 -4.20
N ILE A 60 5.33 -13.76 -4.45
CA ILE A 60 4.00 -13.26 -4.79
C ILE A 60 3.91 -12.89 -6.28
N SER A 61 2.81 -13.30 -6.89
CA SER A 61 2.40 -12.98 -8.25
C SER A 61 1.02 -12.34 -8.22
N LEU A 62 0.92 -11.14 -7.65
CA LEU A 62 -0.34 -10.39 -7.59
C LEU A 62 -0.27 -9.22 -8.56
N GLY A 63 -0.95 -9.35 -9.69
CA GLY A 63 -1.04 -8.32 -10.71
C GLY A 63 -1.61 -8.87 -12.01
N GLN A 64 -2.23 -8.00 -12.81
CA GLN A 64 -2.41 -8.24 -14.24
C GLN A 64 -1.08 -7.91 -14.92
N GLY A 65 -0.16 -8.87 -15.02
CA GLY A 65 1.15 -8.70 -15.66
C GLY A 65 2.26 -9.59 -15.06
N ASP A 66 3.43 -9.58 -15.70
CA ASP A 66 4.67 -10.28 -15.29
C ASP A 66 5.38 -9.67 -14.06
N ASP A 67 4.64 -9.01 -13.16
CA ASP A 67 5.18 -8.48 -11.91
C ASP A 67 5.33 -9.61 -10.88
N ARG A 68 6.32 -10.48 -11.11
CA ARG A 68 6.73 -11.53 -10.18
C ARG A 68 7.69 -10.94 -9.15
N MET A 69 7.41 -11.12 -7.86
CA MET A 69 8.27 -10.60 -6.79
C MET A 69 8.66 -11.65 -5.76
N ASP A 70 9.96 -11.80 -5.56
CA ASP A 70 10.54 -12.58 -4.48
C ASP A 70 10.47 -11.80 -3.16
N LEU A 71 9.89 -12.41 -2.14
CA LEU A 71 9.81 -11.90 -0.78
C LEU A 71 10.90 -12.56 0.06
N LYS A 72 11.72 -11.74 0.72
CA LYS A 72 12.63 -12.26 1.74
C LYS A 72 11.80 -12.81 2.93
N PRO A 73 12.16 -13.97 3.51
CA PRO A 73 11.37 -14.67 4.55
C PRO A 73 11.07 -13.86 5.82
N ALA A 74 11.78 -12.75 6.08
CA ALA A 74 11.61 -11.90 7.25
C ALA A 74 10.73 -10.64 7.02
N ALA A 75 10.21 -10.46 5.80
CA ALA A 75 9.39 -9.29 5.49
C ALA A 75 7.99 -9.44 6.10
N HIS A 76 7.64 -8.57 7.05
CA HIS A 76 6.26 -8.46 7.51
C HIS A 76 5.38 -7.94 6.36
N VAL A 77 4.59 -8.81 5.76
CA VAL A 77 3.64 -8.42 4.71
C VAL A 77 2.33 -8.00 5.33
N ARG A 78 1.86 -6.80 4.99
CA ARG A 78 0.57 -6.29 5.39
C ARG A 78 -0.43 -6.49 4.26
N VAL A 79 -1.43 -7.32 4.51
CA VAL A 79 -2.60 -7.53 3.65
C VAL A 79 -3.72 -6.60 4.10
N LYS A 80 -4.33 -5.88 3.16
CA LYS A 80 -5.50 -5.04 3.42
C LYS A 80 -6.59 -5.32 2.39
N LEU A 81 -7.69 -5.87 2.87
CA LEU A 81 -8.93 -6.04 2.13
C LEU A 81 -9.82 -4.82 2.32
N ARG A 82 -10.38 -4.31 1.23
CA ARG A 82 -11.39 -3.25 1.27
C ARG A 82 -12.48 -3.52 0.24
N GLY A 83 -13.68 -3.79 0.73
CA GLY A 83 -14.92 -3.73 -0.05
C GLY A 83 -15.40 -2.29 -0.19
N LYS A 84 -15.92 -1.94 -1.37
CA LYS A 84 -16.68 -0.72 -1.63
C LYS A 84 -17.95 -1.12 -2.36
N ALA A 85 -19.09 -0.98 -1.67
CA ALA A 85 -20.40 -0.99 -2.30
C ALA A 85 -20.81 0.45 -2.60
N THR A 86 -21.19 0.71 -3.85
CA THR A 86 -21.81 1.96 -4.29
C THR A 86 -23.15 1.61 -4.92
N HIS A 87 -24.10 2.55 -4.98
CA HIS A 87 -25.42 2.34 -5.60
C HIS A 87 -25.40 1.82 -7.05
N LYS A 88 -24.23 1.81 -7.72
CA LYS A 88 -24.07 1.33 -9.09
C LYS A 88 -23.12 0.13 -9.24
N ASN A 89 -22.28 -0.16 -8.25
CA ASN A 89 -21.23 -1.17 -8.37
C ASN A 89 -20.67 -1.56 -7.00
N GLU A 90 -20.37 -2.85 -6.87
CA GLU A 90 -19.64 -3.40 -5.74
C GLU A 90 -18.25 -3.86 -6.21
N SER A 91 -17.22 -3.54 -5.44
CA SER A 91 -15.85 -3.92 -5.77
C SER A 91 -15.05 -4.25 -4.52
N VAL A 92 -14.11 -5.19 -4.67
CA VAL A 92 -13.11 -5.51 -3.65
C VAL A 92 -11.76 -5.08 -4.15
N SER A 93 -10.97 -4.53 -3.23
CA SER A 93 -9.57 -4.25 -3.44
C SER A 93 -8.72 -4.98 -2.41
N ILE A 94 -7.70 -5.69 -2.89
CA ILE A 94 -6.67 -6.32 -2.06
C ILE A 94 -5.41 -5.49 -2.24
N ASN A 95 -4.92 -4.90 -1.16
CA ASN A 95 -3.66 -4.16 -1.13
C ASN A 95 -2.67 -4.94 -0.29
N LEU A 96 -1.58 -5.36 -0.91
CA LEU A 96 -0.44 -5.95 -0.24
C LEU A 96 0.66 -4.92 -0.12
N SER A 97 1.34 -4.87 1.02
CA SER A 97 2.48 -3.99 1.20
C SER A 97 3.55 -4.58 2.11
N TRP A 98 4.81 -4.36 1.77
CA TRP A 98 5.96 -4.87 2.51
C TRP A 98 7.12 -3.86 2.49
N PRO A 99 8.02 -3.89 3.49
CA PRO A 99 9.20 -3.03 3.48
C PRO A 99 10.16 -3.42 2.36
N VAL A 100 10.67 -2.43 1.65
CA VAL A 100 11.76 -2.63 0.69
C VAL A 100 13.04 -2.61 1.50
N THR A 101 13.69 -3.77 1.67
CA THR A 101 15.05 -3.80 2.20
C THR A 101 15.98 -3.39 1.06
N THR A 102 16.39 -2.11 1.05
CA THR A 102 17.61 -1.70 0.35
C THR A 102 18.75 -2.53 0.92
N SER A 103 19.19 -3.54 0.16
CA SER A 103 20.47 -4.21 0.42
C SER A 103 21.61 -3.28 0.02
#